data_AF-A0A395M2L8-F1
#
_entry.id   AF-A0A395M2L8-F1
#
_cell.length_a   1.000
_cell.length_b   1.000
_cell.length_c   1.000
_cell.angle_alpha   90.00
_cell.angle_beta   90.00
_cell.angle_gamma   90.00
#
_symmetry.space_group_name_H-M   'P 1'
#
loop_
_entity.id
_entity.type
_entity.pdbx_description
1 polymer ?
#
loop_
_entity_poly.entity_id
_entity_poly.type
_entity_poly.pdbx_seq_one_letter_code
_entity_poly.pdbx_strand_id
1 'polypeptide(L)'
;MSAKLFSEFPPLTKRDWLAEITRDLKGKSFDELVWHTLEGFDVQPIYTDEDVSPFPIPFKPTSEWLIREEIFEQEISQANAH
;
A
#
# COMPACT_ATOMS: atom_id res chain seq x y z
N MET A 1 5.38 24.28 20.50
CA MET A 1 4.77 23.00 20.94
C MET A 1 3.73 22.63 19.92
N SER A 2 3.86 21.47 19.25
CA SER A 2 2.86 20.99 18.29
C SER A 2 1.55 20.68 19.00
N ALA A 3 0.45 21.31 18.56
CA ALA A 3 -0.88 21.01 19.04
C ALA A 3 -1.28 19.59 18.59
N LYS A 4 -1.85 18.80 19.51
CA LYS A 4 -2.45 17.50 19.17
C LYS A 4 -3.79 17.79 18.46
N LEU A 5 -3.83 17.56 17.15
CA LEU A 5 -4.99 17.88 16.31
C LEU A 5 -6.23 17.02 16.60
N PHE A 6 -6.09 15.93 17.36
CA PHE A 6 -7.15 14.92 17.56
C PHE A 6 -7.39 14.52 19.02
N SER A 7 -6.96 15.32 19.99
CA SER A 7 -7.09 14.96 21.42
C SER A 7 -8.53 14.96 21.95
N GLU A 8 -9.46 15.61 21.26
CA GLU A 8 -10.87 15.67 21.64
C GLU A 8 -11.68 14.46 21.15
N PHE A 9 -11.10 13.64 20.27
CA PHE A 9 -11.75 12.46 19.70
C PHE A 9 -11.20 11.19 20.33
N PRO A 10 -12.06 10.26 20.77
CA PRO A 10 -11.58 8.96 21.23
C PRO A 10 -10.91 8.21 20.07
N PRO A 11 -9.89 7.37 20.35
CA PRO A 11 -9.32 6.51 19.33
C PRO A 11 -10.38 5.51 18.84
N LEU A 12 -10.43 5.30 17.53
CA LEU A 12 -11.33 4.34 16.89
C LEU A 12 -10.58 3.03 16.62
N THR A 13 -11.26 1.91 16.82
CA THR A 13 -10.74 0.58 16.49
C THR A 13 -11.01 0.22 15.03
N LYS A 14 -10.29 -0.76 14.49
CA LYS A 14 -10.59 -1.29 13.14
C LYS A 14 -12.05 -1.74 12.99
N ARG A 15 -12.61 -2.33 14.05
CA ARG A 15 -14.01 -2.76 14.08
C ARG A 15 -14.99 -1.60 13.92
N ASP A 16 -14.69 -0.45 14.53
CA ASP A 16 -15.57 0.72 14.44
C ASP A 16 -15.60 1.26 13.00
N TRP A 17 -14.45 1.25 12.32
CA TRP A 17 -14.37 1.56 10.88
C TRP A 17 -15.14 0.58 10.01
N LEU A 18 -15.01 -0.73 10.25
CA LEU A 18 -15.77 -1.75 9.51
C LEU A 18 -17.30 -1.60 9.69
N ALA A 19 -17.74 -1.24 10.90
CA ALA A 19 -19.16 -1.00 11.18
C ALA A 19 -19.71 0.22 10.41
N GLU A 20 -18.92 1.29 10.29
CA GLU A 20 -19.29 2.48 9.50
C GLU A 20 -19.42 2.14 8.01
N ILE A 21 -18.41 1.46 7.45
CA ILE A 21 -18.42 1.06 6.04
C ILE A 21 -19.62 0.16 5.73
N THR A 22 -19.93 -0.79 6.62
CA THR A 22 -21.08 -1.68 6.46
C THR A 22 -22.40 -0.90 6.45
N ARG A 23 -22.51 0.16 7.26
CA ARG A 23 -23.69 1.05 7.26
C ARG A 23 -23.80 1.81 5.94
N ASP A 24 -22.68 2.34 5.45
CA ASP A 24 -22.63 3.13 4.21
C ASP A 24 -22.91 2.30 2.96
N LEU A 25 -22.56 1.01 2.98
CA LEU A 25 -22.84 0.07 1.91
C LEU A 25 -24.35 -0.22 1.72
N LYS A 26 -25.22 0.19 2.66
CA LYS A 26 -26.69 0.09 2.55
C LYS A 26 -27.18 -1.30 2.10
N GLY A 27 -26.52 -2.35 2.58
CA GLY A 27 -26.84 -3.75 2.26
C GLY A 27 -26.08 -4.35 1.08
N LYS A 28 -25.18 -3.61 0.43
CA LYS A 28 -24.18 -4.19 -0.49
C LYS A 28 -23.13 -4.99 0.27
N SER A 29 -22.51 -5.96 -0.40
CA SER A 29 -21.47 -6.80 0.21
C SER A 29 -20.19 -6.00 0.42
N PHE A 30 -19.55 -6.16 1.57
CA PHE A 30 -18.21 -5.59 1.84
C PHE A 30 -17.15 -6.17 0.89
N ASP A 31 -17.34 -7.42 0.46
CA ASP A 31 -16.46 -8.13 -0.48
C ASP A 31 -16.30 -7.38 -1.81
N GLU A 32 -17.30 -6.60 -2.23
CA GLU A 32 -17.21 -5.76 -3.44
C GLU A 32 -16.14 -4.66 -3.36
N LEU A 33 -15.66 -4.34 -2.14
CA LEU A 33 -14.59 -3.37 -1.90
C LEU A 33 -13.20 -4.03 -1.82
N VAL A 34 -13.15 -5.36 -1.74
CA VAL A 34 -11.90 -6.10 -1.65
C VAL A 34 -11.34 -6.29 -3.06
N TRP A 35 -10.07 -5.95 -3.24
CA TRP A 35 -9.42 -6.22 -4.52
C TRP A 35 -8.69 -7.57 -4.48
N HIS A 36 -9.26 -8.54 -5.21
CA HIS A 36 -8.64 -9.83 -5.47
C HIS A 36 -7.57 -9.70 -6.56
N THR A 37 -6.31 -9.82 -6.16
CA THR A 37 -5.18 -9.74 -7.09
C THR A 37 -5.00 -11.06 -7.84
N LEU A 38 -4.35 -11.01 -9.03
CA LEU A 38 -4.05 -12.23 -9.81
C LEU A 38 -3.00 -13.11 -9.12
N GLU A 39 -2.23 -12.49 -8.23
CA GLU A 39 -1.19 -13.05 -7.40
C GLU A 39 -1.74 -13.87 -6.22
N GLY A 40 -3.07 -13.86 -6.02
CA GLY A 40 -3.75 -14.73 -5.05
C GLY A 40 -3.80 -14.18 -3.62
N PHE A 41 -3.69 -12.86 -3.45
CA PHE A 41 -3.94 -12.20 -2.17
C PHE A 41 -4.94 -11.04 -2.29
N ASP A 42 -5.59 -10.73 -1.18
CA ASP A 42 -6.67 -9.75 -1.13
C ASP A 42 -6.16 -8.43 -0.55
N VAL A 43 -6.33 -7.36 -1.32
CA VAL A 43 -6.07 -6.00 -0.84
C VAL A 43 -7.34 -5.47 -0.17
N GLN A 44 -7.22 -5.16 1.12
CA GLN A 44 -8.34 -4.67 1.93
C GLN A 44 -8.57 -3.18 1.69
N PRO A 45 -9.82 -2.70 1.76
CA PRO A 45 -10.13 -1.28 1.53
C PRO A 45 -9.66 -0.35 2.66
N ILE A 46 -9.36 -0.90 3.85
CA ILE A 46 -8.84 -0.15 5.00
C ILE A 46 -7.74 -0.93 5.72
N TYR A 47 -6.76 -0.19 6.23
CA TYR A 47 -5.70 -0.70 7.11
C TYR A 47 -5.58 0.21 8.32
N THR A 48 -5.31 -0.39 9.47
CA THR A 48 -5.14 0.29 10.77
C THR A 48 -3.79 -0.03 11.37
N ASP A 49 -3.46 0.58 12.51
CA ASP A 49 -2.26 0.24 13.27
C ASP A 49 -2.23 -1.24 13.69
N GLU A 50 -3.41 -1.85 13.90
CA GLU A 50 -3.56 -3.28 14.18
C GLU A 50 -3.04 -4.17 13.03
N ASP A 51 -2.96 -3.66 11.79
CA ASP A 51 -2.52 -4.40 10.61
C ASP A 51 -1.03 -4.26 10.31
N VAL A 52 -0.35 -3.34 11.01
CA VAL A 52 1.07 -3.07 10.79
C VAL A 52 1.89 -4.01 11.65
N SER A 53 2.64 -4.89 10.98
CA SER A 53 3.57 -5.78 11.67
C SER A 53 4.72 -4.98 12.32
N PRO A 54 5.12 -5.30 13.58
CA PRO A 54 6.18 -4.58 14.28
C PRO A 54 7.59 -4.93 13.78
N PHE A 55 7.71 -5.80 12.77
CA PHE A 55 9.01 -6.19 12.25
C PHE A 55 9.72 -5.00 11.62
N PRO A 56 11.01 -4.78 11.94
CA PRO A 56 11.79 -3.74 11.28
C PRO A 56 11.88 -4.10 9.80
N ILE A 57 11.34 -3.23 8.96
CA ILE A 57 11.54 -3.30 7.51
C ILE A 57 13.05 -3.33 7.30
N PRO A 58 13.65 -4.43 6.79
CA PRO A 58 15.09 -4.49 6.60
C PRO A 58 15.44 -3.67 5.37
N PHE A 59 15.41 -2.34 5.48
CA PHE A 59 15.78 -1.45 4.39
C PHE A 59 16.82 -0.45 4.87
N LYS A 60 18.05 -0.69 4.42
CA LYS A 60 19.07 0.36 4.36
C LYS A 60 18.77 1.18 3.10
N PRO A 61 18.52 2.49 3.19
CA PRO A 61 18.57 3.34 2.01
C PRO A 61 20.02 3.41 1.54
N THR A 62 20.40 2.59 0.57
CA THR A 62 21.58 2.88 -0.24
C THR A 62 21.17 3.90 -1.30
N SER A 63 21.92 5.00 -1.32
CA SER A 63 21.69 6.22 -2.09
C SER A 63 21.43 6.01 -3.60
N GLU A 64 20.50 6.83 -4.10
CA GLU A 64 20.24 7.22 -5.50
C GLU A 64 19.78 6.08 -6.44
N TRP A 65 18.56 6.21 -6.96
CA TRP A 65 18.05 5.38 -8.05
C TRP A 65 18.93 5.57 -9.28
N LEU A 66 19.53 4.49 -9.79
CA LEU A 66 20.26 4.54 -11.06
C LEU A 66 19.27 4.63 -12.21
N ILE A 67 19.50 5.58 -13.11
CA ILE A 67 18.80 5.61 -14.40
C ILE A 67 19.22 4.36 -15.18
N ARG A 68 18.24 3.57 -15.61
CA ARG A 68 18.44 2.38 -16.45
C ARG A 68 17.70 2.57 -17.77
N GLU A 69 18.39 2.27 -18.86
CA GLU A 69 17.83 2.16 -20.20
C GLU A 69 17.96 0.71 -20.66
N GLU A 70 16.90 0.18 -21.25
CA GLU A 70 16.86 -1.19 -21.76
C GLU A 70 17.11 -1.14 -23.28
N ILE A 71 18.27 -1.63 -23.71
CA ILE A 71 18.70 -1.62 -25.10
C ILE A 71 18.42 -3.00 -25.72
N PHE A 72 17.59 -3.03 -26.76
CA PHE A 72 17.22 -4.26 -27.48
C PHE A 72 17.86 -4.29 -28.87
N GLU A 73 19.16 -4.61 -28.92
CA GLU A 73 19.91 -4.73 -30.18
C GLU A 73 20.21 -6.19 -30.51
N GLN A 74 20.01 -6.58 -31.77
CA GLN A 74 20.27 -7.95 -32.24
C GLN A 74 21.74 -8.16 -32.65
N GLU A 75 22.44 -7.08 -32.98
CA GLU A 75 23.84 -7.10 -33.43
C GLU A 75 24.76 -6.41 -32.42
N ILE A 76 25.86 -7.08 -32.07
CA ILE A 76 26.83 -6.61 -31.05
C ILE A 76 27.45 -5.25 -31.45
N SER A 77 27.64 -5.01 -32.75
CA SER A 77 28.23 -3.77 -33.26
C SER A 77 27.34 -2.55 -33.01
N GLN A 78 26.02 -2.72 -33.12
CA GLN A 78 25.02 -1.68 -32.91
C GLN A 78 24.82 -1.42 -31.41
N ALA A 79 24.80 -2.47 -30.60
CA ALA A 79 24.69 -2.37 -29.13
C ALA A 79 25.83 -1.56 -28.47
N ASN A 80 27.04 -1.62 -29.02
CA ASN A 80 28.22 -0.92 -28.47
C ASN A 80 28.39 0.52 -29.01
N ALA A 81 27.59 0.90 -30.01
CA ALA A 81 27.60 2.26 -30.57
C ALA A 81 26.66 3.21 -29.83
N HIS A 82 25.77 2.66 -28.98
CA HIS A 82 24.96 3.36 -27.99
C HIS A 82 25.76 3.65 -26.72
#